data_AF-A0A800J654-F1
#
_entry.id   AF-A0A800J654-F1
#
_cell.length_a   1.000
_cell.length_b   1.000
_cell.length_c   1.000
_cell.angle_alpha   90.00
_cell.angle_beta   90.00
_cell.angle_gamma   90.00
#
_symmetry.space_group_name_H-M   'P 1'
#
loop_
_entity.id
_entity.type
_entity.pdbx_description
1 polymer ?
#
loop_
_entity_poly.entity_id
_entity_poly.type
_entity_poly.pdbx_seq_one_letter_code
_entity_poly.pdbx_strand_id
1 'polypeptide(L)'
;MPSPLVVIAAVVVLGIGAQWLAWRFRLPSILLLLVFGFLAGPVGGHFGLGLIPQEALQGEWLFPFVSLAVGIILFEGGLTLRFDELREVGKAVFNLITIGVLVTGVLGT
;
A
#
# COMPACT_ATOMS: atom_id res chain seq x y z
N MET A 1 14.77 18.67 10.07
CA MET A 1 13.77 17.65 9.68
C MET A 1 13.65 17.67 8.17
N PRO A 2 13.77 16.54 7.44
CA PRO A 2 13.54 16.53 6.00
C PRO A 2 12.14 17.05 5.70
N SER A 3 11.99 17.84 4.63
CA SER A 3 10.67 18.35 4.25
C SER A 3 9.76 17.17 3.86
N PRO A 4 8.43 17.23 4.12
CA PRO A 4 7.51 16.16 3.74
C PRO A 4 7.61 15.77 2.26
N LEU A 5 7.90 16.74 1.39
CA LEU A 5 8.13 16.53 -0.03
C LEU A 5 9.30 15.60 -0.32
N VAL A 6 10.41 15.74 0.41
CA VAL A 6 11.60 14.87 0.25
C VAL A 6 11.26 13.44 0.68
N VAL A 7 10.49 13.28 1.75
CA VAL A 7 10.06 11.96 2.24
C VAL A 7 9.15 11.28 1.22
N ILE A 8 8.14 11.99 0.72
CA ILE A 8 7.24 11.49 -0.31
C ILE A 8 8.02 11.12 -1.57
N ALA A 9 8.91 11.99 -2.04
CA ALA A 9 9.75 11.71 -3.21
C ALA A 9 10.63 10.47 -3.00
N ALA A 10 11.24 10.32 -1.83
CA ALA A 10 12.04 9.15 -1.50
C ALA A 10 11.19 7.86 -1.50
N VAL A 11 10.00 7.88 -0.89
CA VAL A 11 9.06 6.74 -0.90
C VAL A 11 8.67 6.36 -2.33
N VAL A 12 8.34 7.35 -3.17
CA VAL A 12 7.98 7.12 -4.58
C VAL A 12 9.15 6.53 -5.36
N VAL A 13 10.36 7.09 -5.23
CA VAL A 13 11.56 6.60 -5.94
C VAL A 13 11.90 5.18 -5.49
N LEU A 14 11.91 4.91 -4.18
CA LEU A 14 12.14 3.56 -3.65
C LEU A 14 11.06 2.57 -4.09
N GLY A 15 9.80 3.01 -4.13
CA GLY A 15 8.66 2.21 -4.60
C GLY A 15 8.78 1.83 -6.07
N ILE A 16 9.08 2.80 -6.94
CA ILE A 16 9.31 2.57 -8.37
C ILE A 16 10.53 1.66 -8.57
N GLY A 17 11.62 1.90 -7.83
CA GLY A 17 12.80 1.05 -7.86
C GLY A 17 12.51 -0.39 -7.46
N ALA A 18 11.75 -0.60 -6.39
CA ALA A 18 11.31 -1.92 -5.93
C ALA A 18 10.38 -2.60 -6.94
N GLN A 19 9.43 -1.89 -7.53
CA GLN A 19 8.54 -2.41 -8.57
C GLN A 19 9.30 -2.80 -9.84
N TRP A 20 10.21 -1.94 -10.30
CA TRP A 20 11.05 -2.20 -11.45
C TRP A 20 11.94 -3.44 -11.22
N LEU A 21 12.54 -3.53 -10.04
CA LEU A 21 13.38 -4.67 -9.67
C LEU A 21 12.57 -5.96 -9.53
N ALA A 22 11.35 -5.88 -9.02
CA ALA A 22 10.45 -7.01 -8.88
C ALA A 22 10.05 -7.56 -10.25
N TRP A 23 9.71 -6.67 -11.18
CA TRP A 23 9.46 -7.04 -12.57
C TRP A 23 10.71 -7.67 -13.21
N ARG A 24 11.90 -7.11 -12.97
CA ARG A 24 13.15 -7.62 -13.54
C ARG A 24 13.53 -9.02 -13.05
N PHE A 25 13.25 -9.34 -11.79
CA PHE A 25 13.48 -10.66 -11.20
C PHE A 25 12.26 -11.59 -11.22
N ARG A 26 11.12 -11.13 -11.78
CA ARG A 26 9.84 -11.85 -11.79
C ARG A 26 9.35 -12.26 -10.39
N LEU A 27 9.61 -11.41 -9.40
CA LEU A 27 9.12 -11.57 -8.04
C LEU A 27 7.81 -10.79 -7.87
N PRO A 28 6.89 -11.21 -6.97
CA PRO A 28 5.75 -10.40 -6.58
C PRO A 28 6.21 -9.05 -6.02
N SER A 29 5.71 -7.94 -6.59
CA SER A 29 6.17 -6.58 -6.24
C SER A 29 6.03 -6.24 -4.75
N ILE A 30 5.00 -6.78 -4.10
CA ILE A 30 4.76 -6.57 -2.66
C ILE A 30 5.94 -7.01 -1.79
N LEU A 31 6.67 -8.06 -2.19
CA LEU A 31 7.82 -8.57 -1.44
C LEU A 31 8.98 -7.56 -1.45
N LEU A 32 9.33 -7.03 -2.63
CA LEU A 32 10.39 -6.03 -2.72
C LEU A 32 9.98 -4.69 -2.11
N LEU A 33 8.72 -4.28 -2.27
CA LEU A 33 8.19 -3.09 -1.59
C LEU A 33 8.33 -3.20 -0.07
N LEU A 34 8.02 -4.36 0.51
CA LEU A 34 8.15 -4.62 1.94
C LEU A 34 9.63 -4.58 2.38
N VAL A 35 10.53 -5.23 1.64
CA VAL A 35 11.96 -5.24 1.92
C VAL A 35 12.54 -3.83 1.87
N PHE A 36 12.27 -3.08 0.81
CA PHE A 36 12.74 -1.70 0.67
C PHE A 36 12.17 -0.80 1.76
N GLY A 37 10.88 -0.94 2.10
CA GLY A 37 10.25 -0.19 3.19
C GLY A 37 10.90 -0.47 4.55
N PHE A 38 11.16 -1.75 4.88
CA PHE A 38 11.84 -2.10 6.12
C PHE A 38 13.28 -1.60 6.17
N LEU A 39 14.02 -1.75 5.08
CA LEU A 39 15.40 -1.24 4.97
C LEU A 39 15.46 0.28 5.05
N ALA A 40 14.53 1.00 4.41
CA ALA A 40 14.49 2.46 4.45
C ALA A 40 14.01 3.02 5.80
N GLY A 41 13.19 2.26 6.53
CA GLY A 41 12.65 2.63 7.84
C GLY A 41 13.35 1.92 9.01
N PRO A 42 12.67 1.01 9.72
CA PRO A 42 13.12 0.51 11.02
C PRO A 42 14.40 -0.33 10.98
N VAL A 43 14.59 -1.15 9.95
CA VAL A 43 15.78 -2.01 9.85
C VAL A 43 17.02 -1.15 9.57
N GLY A 44 16.98 -0.30 8.55
CA GLY A 44 18.09 0.63 8.28
C GLY A 44 18.30 1.60 9.44
N GLY A 45 17.22 2.08 10.07
CA GLY A 45 17.27 2.95 11.24
C GLY A 45 18.03 2.31 12.40
N HIS A 46 17.81 1.03 12.67
CA HIS A 46 18.53 0.29 13.72
C HIS A 46 20.04 0.20 13.46
N PHE A 47 20.46 0.12 12.20
CA PHE A 47 21.88 0.09 11.79
C PHE A 47 22.47 1.48 11.49
N GLY A 48 21.73 2.57 11.76
CA GLY A 48 22.18 3.95 11.48
C GLY A 48 22.18 4.35 9.99
N LEU A 49 21.57 3.53 9.13
CA LEU A 49 21.45 3.71 7.67
C LEU A 49 20.01 4.07 7.24
N GLY A 50 19.12 4.37 8.18
CA GLY A 50 17.71 4.67 7.92
C GLY A 50 17.56 5.93 7.09
N LEU A 51 16.98 5.80 5.90
CA LEU A 51 16.75 6.91 4.97
C LEU A 51 15.50 7.72 5.36
N ILE A 52 14.53 7.08 6.01
CA ILE A 52 13.24 7.66 6.37
C ILE A 52 13.05 7.56 7.89
N PRO A 53 13.24 8.65 8.64
CA PRO A 53 13.01 8.66 10.07
C PRO A 53 11.53 8.45 10.40
N GLN A 54 11.25 7.70 11.47
CA GLN A 54 9.90 7.27 11.83
C GLN A 54 9.01 8.45 12.24
N GLU A 55 9.60 9.51 12.77
CA GLU A 55 8.93 10.76 13.16
C GLU A 55 8.40 11.51 11.93
N ALA A 56 9.08 11.37 10.78
CA ALA A 56 8.62 12.00 9.56
C ALA A 56 7.30 11.39 9.04
N LEU A 57 7.07 10.11 9.32
CA LEU A 57 5.85 9.37 8.97
C LEU A 57 4.72 9.57 9.99
N GLN A 58 4.96 10.25 11.11
CA GLN A 58 3.94 10.54 12.12
C GLN A 58 3.22 11.88 11.90
N GLY A 59 3.56 12.61 10.83
CA GLY A 59 2.96 13.91 10.54
C GLY A 59 1.55 13.82 9.97
N GLU A 60 0.78 14.91 10.13
CA GLU A 60 -0.60 15.04 9.63
C GLU A 60 -0.76 14.91 8.11
N TRP A 61 0.34 14.89 7.35
CA TRP A 61 0.35 14.74 5.89
C TRP A 61 0.21 13.29 5.42
N LEU A 62 0.59 12.31 6.25
CA LEU A 62 0.58 10.90 5.84
C LEU A 62 -0.85 10.41 5.60
N PHE A 63 -1.77 10.74 6.51
CA PHE A 63 -3.16 10.31 6.42
C PHE A 63 -3.87 10.83 5.15
N PRO A 64 -3.84 12.14 4.83
CA PRO A 64 -4.36 12.65 3.56
C PRO A 64 -3.71 12.02 2.33
N PHE A 65 -2.38 11.83 2.35
CA PHE A 65 -1.66 11.26 1.21
C PHE A 65 -2.04 9.79 0.98
N VAL A 66 -2.07 8.97 2.03
CA VAL A 66 -2.50 7.57 1.95
C VAL A 66 -3.98 7.48 1.54
N SER A 67 -4.84 8.35 2.07
CA SER A 67 -6.26 8.39 1.68
C SER A 67 -6.43 8.70 0.20
N LEU A 68 -5.67 9.66 -0.34
CA LEU A 68 -5.66 9.95 -1.76
C LEU A 68 -5.17 8.75 -2.58
N ALA A 69 -4.06 8.12 -2.17
CA ALA A 69 -3.50 6.97 -2.86
C ALA A 69 -4.47 5.77 -2.88
N VAL A 70 -5.07 5.42 -1.72
CA VAL A 70 -6.08 4.37 -1.63
C VAL A 70 -7.31 4.71 -2.48
N GLY A 71 -7.77 5.97 -2.45
CA GLY A 71 -8.86 6.45 -3.29
C GLY A 71 -8.58 6.25 -4.78
N ILE A 72 -7.37 6.60 -5.24
CA ILE A 72 -6.95 6.40 -6.64
C ILE A 72 -6.91 4.91 -7.01
N ILE A 73 -6.33 4.06 -6.15
CA ILE A 73 -6.25 2.60 -6.40
C ILE A 73 -7.66 1.98 -6.50
N LEU A 74 -8.57 2.36 -5.60
CA LEU A 74 -9.96 1.89 -5.63
C LEU A 74 -10.73 2.43 -6.83
N PHE A 75 -10.46 3.68 -7.23
CA PHE A 75 -11.04 4.29 -8.41
C PHE A 75 -10.60 3.56 -9.69
N GLU A 76 -9.31 3.29 -9.84
CA GLU A 76 -8.77 2.53 -10.97
C GLU A 76 -9.39 1.13 -11.02
N GLY A 77 -9.42 0.42 -9.89
CA GLY A 77 -10.05 -0.90 -9.79
C GLY A 77 -11.55 -0.87 -10.13
N GLY A 78 -12.26 0.16 -9.69
CA GLY A 78 -13.68 0.37 -9.98
C GLY A 78 -13.97 0.69 -11.44
N LEU A 79 -13.09 1.44 -12.12
CA LEU A 79 -13.22 1.72 -13.56
C LEU A 79 -13.00 0.47 -14.41
N THR A 80 -12.15 -0.46 -13.98
CA THR A 80 -11.95 -1.76 -14.64
C THR A 80 -13.06 -2.79 -14.35
N LEU A 81 -14.03 -2.47 -13.50
CA LEU A 81 -15.11 -3.38 -13.12
C LEU A 81 -16.07 -3.64 -14.29
N ARG A 82 -16.36 -4.91 -14.54
CA ARG A 82 -17.32 -5.34 -15.57
C ARG A 82 -18.66 -5.63 -14.92
N PHE A 83 -19.63 -4.72 -15.11
CA PHE A 83 -20.95 -4.82 -14.47
C PHE A 83 -21.71 -6.11 -14.83
N ASP A 84 -21.53 -6.63 -16.04
CA ASP A 84 -22.16 -7.87 -16.49
C ASP A 84 -21.65 -9.08 -15.68
N GLU A 85 -20.34 -9.17 -15.46
CA GLU A 85 -19.74 -10.23 -14.61
C GLU A 85 -20.18 -10.08 -13.16
N LEU A 86 -20.21 -8.84 -12.65
CA LEU A 86 -20.67 -8.57 -11.28
C LEU A 86 -22.12 -9.01 -11.09
N ARG A 87 -22.98 -8.89 -12.11
CA ARG A 87 -24.38 -9.33 -12.00
C ARG A 87 -24.50 -10.85 -11.88
N GLU A 88 -23.62 -11.60 -12.55
CA GLU A 88 -23.59 -13.06 -12.51
C GLU A 88 -23.13 -13.58 -11.14
N VAL A 89 -22.05 -12.99 -10.58
CA VAL A 89 -21.49 -13.42 -9.28
C VAL A 89 -21.92 -12.56 -8.08
N GLY A 90 -22.81 -11.59 -8.30
CA GLY A 90 -23.03 -10.47 -7.38
C GLY A 90 -23.53 -10.85 -5.99
N LYS A 91 -24.35 -11.90 -5.88
CA LYS A 91 -24.81 -12.40 -4.58
C LYS A 91 -23.63 -12.91 -3.73
N ALA A 92 -22.69 -13.63 -4.35
CA ALA A 92 -21.51 -14.13 -3.65
C ALA A 92 -20.59 -12.98 -3.21
N VAL A 93 -20.35 -12.01 -4.11
CA VAL A 93 -19.56 -10.80 -3.81
C VAL A 93 -20.20 -10.02 -2.66
N PHE A 94 -21.52 -9.77 -2.71
CA PHE A 94 -22.23 -9.03 -1.66
C PHE A 94 -22.13 -9.73 -0.29
N ASN A 95 -22.30 -11.05 -0.25
CA ASN A 95 -22.13 -11.83 0.97
C ASN A 95 -20.68 -11.76 1.50
N LEU A 96 -19.68 -11.78 0.61
CA LEU A 96 -18.27 -11.70 0.99
C LEU A 96 -17.91 -10.34 1.59
N ILE A 97 -18.37 -9.24 0.98
CA ILE A 97 -18.10 -7.88 1.47
C ILE A 97 -18.94 -7.46 2.68
N THR A 98 -20.04 -8.17 2.98
CA THR A 98 -20.89 -7.89 4.16
C THR A 98 -20.66 -8.91 5.26
N ILE A 99 -21.19 -10.13 5.12
CA ILE A 99 -21.10 -11.21 6.10
C ILE A 99 -19.65 -11.64 6.27
N GLY A 100 -18.90 -11.81 5.18
CA GLY A 100 -17.50 -12.22 5.24
C GLY A 100 -16.63 -11.23 6.02
N VAL A 101 -16.81 -9.92 5.77
CA VAL A 101 -16.13 -8.86 6.53
C VAL A 101 -16.56 -8.87 8.01
N LEU A 102 -17.85 -9.00 8.31
CA LEU A 102 -18.34 -9.06 9.69
C LEU A 102 -17.76 -10.27 10.44
N VAL A 103 -17.80 -11.45 9.84
CA VAL A 103 -17.28 -12.69 10.44
C VAL A 103 -15.78 -12.60 10.64
N THR A 104 -15.03 -12.15 9.63
CA THR A 104 -13.57 -11.96 9.74
C THR A 104 -13.23 -10.91 10.79
N GLY A 105 -14.00 -9.83 10.87
CA GLY A 105 -13.82 -8.78 11.85
C GLY A 105 -14.18 -9.20 13.29
N VAL A 106 -15.02 -10.21 13.49
CA VAL A 106 -15.38 -10.72 14.83
C VAL A 106 -14.46 -11.86 15.27
N LEU A 107 -14.04 -12.74 14.35
CA LEU A 107 -13.22 -13.91 14.67
C LEU A 107 -11.71 -13.67 14.51
N GLY A 108 -11.31 -12.74 13.63
CA GLY A 108 -9.92 -12.47 13.27
C GLY A 108 -9.27 -11.32 14.05
N THR A 109 -10.05 -10.55 14.81
CA THR A 109 -9.57 -9.59 15.81
C THR A 109 -9.28 -10.30 17.12
#